data_AF-A0A430SHB5-F1
#
_entry.id   AF-A0A430SHB5-F1
#
_cell.length_a   1.000
_cell.length_b   1.000
_cell.length_c   1.000
_cell.angle_alpha   90.00
_cell.angle_beta   90.00
_cell.angle_gamma   90.00
#
_symmetry.space_group_name_H-M   'P 1'
#
loop_
_entity.id
_entity.type
_entity.pdbx_description
1 polymer ?
#
loop_
_entity_poly.entity_id
_entity_poly.type
_entity_poly.pdbx_seq_one_letter_code
_entity_poly.pdbx_strand_id
1 'polypeptide(L)'
;PAPGTPMPPGSGVRLRVAARGEVRVGALSPLPAPKPEARTVTLALNLPPEVEGRQVRLVLVDDRGEHLVYEGEGREGLRVSGTYEAVGEAHFRLYLDGELFQEWAP
;
A
#
# COMPACT_ATOMS: atom_id res chain seq x y z
N PRO A 1 -31.76 -2.26 -24.33
CA PRO A 1 -32.71 -1.35 -23.66
C PRO A 1 -32.58 0.08 -24.21
N ALA A 2 -33.70 0.73 -24.53
CA ALA A 2 -33.68 2.15 -24.86
C ALA A 2 -33.44 2.99 -23.59
N PRO A 3 -32.75 4.15 -23.68
CA PRO A 3 -32.53 5.04 -22.54
C PRO A 3 -33.85 5.37 -21.83
N GLY A 4 -33.91 5.21 -20.51
CA GLY A 4 -35.10 5.50 -19.69
C GLY A 4 -35.98 4.29 -19.32
N THR A 5 -35.61 3.07 -19.67
CA THR A 5 -36.33 1.87 -19.19
C THR A 5 -35.90 1.52 -17.76
N PRO A 6 -36.80 1.46 -16.75
CA PRO A 6 -36.44 1.08 -15.38
C PRO A 6 -35.93 -0.36 -15.32
N MET A 7 -34.82 -0.59 -14.63
CA MET A 7 -34.21 -1.91 -14.44
C MET A 7 -34.65 -2.56 -13.12
N PRO A 8 -34.80 -3.90 -13.07
CA PRO A 8 -35.14 -4.61 -11.85
C PRO A 8 -34.01 -4.51 -10.80
N PRO A 9 -34.36 -4.46 -9.49
CA PRO A 9 -33.36 -4.38 -8.42
C PRO A 9 -32.47 -5.63 -8.43
N GLY A 10 -31.15 -5.42 -8.43
CA GLY A 10 -30.13 -6.48 -8.50
C GLY A 10 -29.35 -6.54 -9.81
N SER A 11 -29.70 -5.75 -10.83
CA SER A 11 -28.96 -5.72 -12.09
C SER A 11 -27.78 -4.73 -12.05
N GLY A 12 -26.56 -5.24 -12.21
CA GLY A 12 -25.33 -4.44 -12.29
C GLY A 12 -25.26 -3.60 -13.58
N VAL A 13 -25.05 -2.30 -13.44
CA VAL A 13 -24.88 -1.37 -14.56
C VAL A 13 -23.38 -1.21 -14.85
N ARG A 14 -22.94 -1.56 -16.07
CA ARG A 14 -21.58 -1.27 -16.55
C ARG A 14 -21.56 0.08 -17.27
N LEU A 15 -21.01 1.09 -16.59
CA LEU A 15 -20.72 2.40 -17.18
C LEU A 15 -19.36 2.36 -17.88
N ARG A 16 -19.31 2.75 -19.15
CA ARG A 16 -18.05 3.02 -19.87
C ARG A 16 -17.93 4.52 -20.10
N VAL A 17 -17.02 5.15 -19.37
CA VAL A 17 -16.67 6.57 -19.51
C VAL A 17 -15.64 6.70 -20.63
N ALA A 18 -15.96 7.46 -21.69
CA ALA A 18 -15.02 7.75 -22.77
C ALA A 18 -14.28 9.05 -22.46
N ALA A 19 -13.02 8.94 -22.03
CA ALA A 19 -12.12 10.09 -21.96
C ALA A 19 -11.66 10.46 -23.38
N ARG A 20 -12.12 11.60 -23.89
CA ARG A 20 -11.67 12.20 -25.15
C ARG A 20 -10.34 12.91 -24.93
N GLY A 21 -9.27 12.35 -25.49
CA GLY A 21 -8.04 13.06 -25.84
C GLY A 21 -7.60 12.56 -27.21
N GLU A 22 -7.81 13.34 -28.26
CA GLU A 22 -7.37 13.01 -29.61
C GLU A 22 -5.87 13.28 -29.75
N VAL A 23 -5.09 12.27 -30.16
CA VAL A 23 -3.88 12.46 -30.98
C VAL A 23 -3.88 11.40 -32.08
N ARG A 24 -3.85 11.87 -33.33
CA ARG A 24 -3.89 11.09 -34.56
C ARG A 24 -2.49 10.60 -34.96
N VAL A 25 -2.45 9.33 -35.36
CA VAL A 25 -1.63 8.72 -36.43
C VAL A 25 -0.13 8.59 -36.18
N GLY A 26 0.31 7.33 -36.08
CA GLY A 26 1.72 6.92 -36.19
C GLY A 26 2.01 5.72 -35.28
N ALA A 27 2.04 4.53 -35.85
CA ALA A 27 2.26 3.27 -35.13
C ALA A 27 3.51 3.30 -34.24
N LEU A 28 3.37 3.24 -32.91
CA LEU A 28 4.44 2.83 -31.98
C LEU A 28 3.83 2.24 -30.70
N SER A 29 4.27 1.02 -30.38
CA SER A 29 4.24 0.23 -29.14
C SER A 29 3.48 0.73 -27.91
N PRO A 30 2.84 -0.16 -27.11
CA PRO A 30 2.31 0.23 -25.81
C PRO A 30 3.44 0.89 -25.01
N LEU A 31 3.23 2.14 -24.58
CA LEU A 31 4.16 2.77 -23.66
C LEU A 31 4.33 1.83 -22.46
N PRO A 32 5.56 1.50 -22.04
CA PRO A 32 5.74 0.74 -20.82
C PRO A 32 5.03 1.51 -19.71
N ALA A 33 4.20 0.82 -18.93
CA ALA A 33 3.62 1.39 -17.72
C ALA A 33 4.74 2.07 -16.92
N PRO A 34 4.50 3.23 -16.30
CA PRO A 34 5.50 3.85 -15.43
C PRO A 34 5.96 2.78 -14.44
N LYS A 35 7.26 2.46 -14.48
CA LYS A 35 7.83 1.50 -13.52
C LYS A 35 7.64 2.10 -12.14
N PRO A 36 7.21 1.33 -11.13
CA PRO A 36 7.12 1.85 -9.78
C PRO A 36 8.50 2.39 -9.39
N GLU A 37 8.56 3.67 -9.07
CA GLU A 37 9.80 4.37 -8.77
C GLU A 37 10.27 3.98 -7.36
N ALA A 38 11.59 3.84 -7.21
CA ALA A 38 12.20 3.68 -5.90
C ALA A 38 12.18 5.03 -5.18
N ARG A 39 11.65 5.06 -3.97
CA ARG A 39 11.61 6.24 -3.11
C ARG A 39 12.20 5.91 -1.74
N THR A 40 12.81 6.91 -1.13
CA THR A 40 13.32 6.82 0.23
C THR A 40 12.20 7.16 1.22
N VAL A 41 11.94 6.27 2.18
CA VAL A 41 10.95 6.46 3.25
C VAL A 41 11.64 6.50 4.61
N THR A 42 11.23 7.42 5.47
CA THR A 42 11.80 7.56 6.82
C THR A 42 10.79 7.05 7.83
N LEU A 43 11.24 6.16 8.71
CA LEU A 43 10.47 5.67 9.84
C LEU A 43 11.00 6.31 11.12
N ALA A 44 10.08 6.78 11.96
CA ALA A 44 10.36 7.18 13.34
C ALA A 44 9.15 6.80 14.21
N LEU A 45 9.13 5.55 14.67
CA LEU A 45 8.06 4.99 15.47
C LEU A 45 8.52 4.79 16.91
N ASN A 46 7.80 5.38 17.85
CA ASN A 46 7.88 4.98 19.24
C ASN A 46 6.88 3.84 19.43
N LEU A 47 7.34 2.66 19.84
CA LEU A 47 6.45 1.54 20.06
C LEU A 47 5.56 1.83 21.29
N PRO A 48 4.27 1.50 21.21
CA PRO A 48 3.34 1.79 22.28
C PRO A 48 3.55 0.78 23.44
N PRO A 49 3.16 1.08 24.69
CA PRO A 49 3.46 0.22 25.85
C PRO A 49 2.88 -1.19 25.74
N GLU A 50 1.85 -1.39 24.90
CA GLU A 50 1.25 -2.68 24.59
C GLU A 50 2.23 -3.69 23.98
N VAL A 51 3.42 -3.26 23.54
CA VAL A 51 4.46 -4.15 23.04
C VAL A 51 5.26 -4.84 24.16
N GLU A 52 5.21 -4.33 25.39
CA GLU A 52 6.05 -4.82 26.47
C GLU A 52 5.79 -6.31 26.75
N GLY A 53 6.85 -7.12 26.69
CA GLY A 53 6.75 -8.58 26.91
C GLY A 53 6.08 -9.36 25.77
N ARG A 54 5.82 -8.71 24.63
CA ARG A 54 5.26 -9.33 23.42
C ARG A 54 6.29 -9.42 22.31
N GLN A 55 6.13 -10.37 21.39
CA GLN A 55 6.96 -10.45 20.20
C GLN A 55 6.51 -9.37 19.20
N VAL A 56 7.39 -8.43 18.89
CA VAL A 56 7.16 -7.36 17.92
C VAL A 56 7.74 -7.76 16.57
N ARG A 57 6.97 -7.57 15.51
CA ARG A 57 7.43 -7.68 14.13
C ARG A 57 6.92 -6.48 13.33
N LEU A 58 7.83 -5.65 12.84
CA LEU A 58 7.54 -4.51 11.99
C LEU A 58 8.06 -4.82 10.58
N VAL A 59 7.21 -4.65 9.58
CA VAL A 59 7.55 -4.83 8.17
C VAL A 59 7.16 -3.60 7.36
N LEU A 60 7.90 -3.34 6.29
CA LEU A 60 7.57 -2.40 5.23
C LEU A 60 7.09 -3.21 4.04
N VAL A 61 5.83 -3.02 3.64
CA VAL A 61 5.23 -3.66 2.48
C VAL A 61 5.28 -2.68 1.31
N ASP A 62 5.90 -3.07 0.22
CA ASP A 62 5.94 -2.30 -1.01
C ASP A 62 5.58 -3.16 -2.24
N ASP A 63 5.69 -2.63 -3.46
CA ASP A 63 5.38 -3.39 -4.70
C ASP A 63 6.27 -4.64 -4.90
N ARG A 64 7.41 -4.74 -4.19
CA ARG A 64 8.30 -5.92 -4.18
C ARG A 64 7.86 -6.95 -3.14
N GLY A 65 7.05 -6.57 -2.17
CA GLY A 65 6.51 -7.43 -1.11
C GLY A 65 6.85 -6.94 0.29
N GLU A 66 6.93 -7.87 1.25
CA GLU A 66 7.21 -7.55 2.65
C GLU A 66 8.73 -7.51 2.93
N HIS A 67 9.19 -6.41 3.50
CA HIS A 67 10.55 -6.18 3.96
C HIS A 67 10.59 -6.10 5.48
N LEU A 68 11.38 -6.95 6.13
CA LEU A 68 11.52 -6.91 7.59
C LEU A 68 12.27 -5.65 8.02
N VAL A 69 11.64 -4.86 8.87
CA VAL A 69 12.20 -3.64 9.46
C VAL A 69 12.75 -3.92 10.85
N TYR A 70 11.97 -4.64 11.67
CA TYR A 70 12.36 -5.01 13.03
C TYR A 70 11.65 -6.30 13.46
N GLU A 71 12.37 -7.16 14.17
CA GLU A 71 11.80 -8.33 14.85
C GLU A 71 12.50 -8.52 16.20
N GLY A 72 11.72 -8.67 17.27
CA GLY A 72 12.26 -8.87 18.60
C GLY A 72 11.22 -8.67 19.70
N GLU A 73 11.65 -8.87 20.94
CA GLU A 73 10.79 -8.62 22.11
C GLU A 73 10.56 -7.11 22.29
N GLY A 74 9.30 -6.73 22.38
CA GLY A 74 8.90 -5.35 22.63
C GLY A 74 9.26 -4.91 24.05
N ARG A 75 9.75 -3.68 24.15
CA ARG A 75 10.13 -3.05 25.42
C ARG A 75 9.52 -1.66 25.48
N GLU A 76 9.11 -1.24 26.67
CA GLU A 76 8.66 0.13 26.89
C GLU A 76 9.75 1.13 26.45
N GLY A 77 9.35 2.18 25.72
CA GLY A 77 10.26 3.20 25.22
C GLY A 77 11.15 2.74 24.06
N LEU A 78 10.94 1.54 23.51
CA LEU A 78 11.66 1.10 22.31
C LEU A 78 11.27 1.97 21.12
N ARG A 79 12.28 2.60 20.52
CA ARG A 79 12.13 3.44 19.32
C ARG A 79 12.72 2.72 18.13
N VAL A 80 11.92 2.55 17.09
CA VAL A 80 12.36 2.05 15.79
C VAL A 80 12.45 3.24 14.84
N SER A 81 13.64 3.55 14.38
CA SER A 81 13.87 4.63 13.42
C SER A 81 14.89 4.24 12.38
N GLY A 82 14.68 4.66 11.14
CA GLY A 82 15.58 4.36 10.04
C GLY A 82 15.07 4.92 8.73
N THR A 83 15.92 4.79 7.71
CA THR A 83 15.62 5.19 6.35
C THR A 83 15.62 3.93 5.49
N TYR A 84 14.53 3.70 4.75
CA TYR A 84 14.32 2.49 3.95
C TYR A 84 14.04 2.88 2.50
N GLU A 85 14.40 2.02 1.57
CA GLU A 85 14.02 2.16 0.17
C GLU A 85 12.75 1.37 -0.08
N ALA A 86 11.71 2.03 -0.61
CA ALA A 86 10.45 1.42 -1.00
C ALA A 86 10.21 1.62 -2.51
N VAL A 87 9.56 0.67 -3.15
CA VAL A 87 9.21 0.74 -4.58
C VAL A 87 7.70 0.79 -4.73
N GLY A 88 7.19 1.79 -5.45
CA GLY A 88 5.74 1.90 -5.66
C GLY A 88 5.00 2.31 -4.39
N GLU A 89 3.85 1.72 -4.10
CA GLU A 89 3.09 2.00 -2.87
C GLU A 89 3.82 1.40 -1.67
N ALA A 90 3.76 2.05 -0.50
CA ALA A 90 4.51 1.64 0.67
C ALA A 90 3.67 1.77 1.93
N HIS A 91 3.67 0.72 2.76
CA HIS A 91 2.95 0.67 4.02
C HIS A 91 3.78 -0.02 5.09
N PHE A 92 3.80 0.52 6.30
CA PHE A 92 4.33 -0.17 7.46
C PHE A 92 3.24 -1.00 8.13
N ARG A 93 3.57 -2.22 8.55
CA ARG A 93 2.71 -3.10 9.34
C ARG A 93 3.41 -3.54 10.61
N LEU A 94 2.82 -3.20 11.74
CA LEU A 94 3.25 -3.62 13.06
C LEU A 94 2.42 -4.82 13.51
N TYR A 95 3.09 -5.90 13.85
CA TYR A 95 2.51 -7.11 14.40
C TYR A 95 2.98 -7.33 15.84
N LEU A 96 2.07 -7.76 16.70
CA LEU A 96 2.34 -8.17 18.08
C LEU A 96 1.90 -9.63 18.25
N ASP A 97 2.83 -10.51 18.63
CA ASP A 97 2.64 -11.97 18.70
C ASP A 97 2.07 -12.59 17.41
N GLY A 98 2.37 -11.98 16.27
CA GLY A 98 1.89 -12.40 14.95
C GLY A 98 0.53 -11.82 14.54
N GLU A 99 -0.15 -11.07 15.40
CA GLU A 99 -1.39 -10.38 15.06
C GLU A 99 -1.12 -8.96 14.56
N LEU A 100 -1.79 -8.55 13.48
CA LEU A 100 -1.67 -7.20 12.94
C LEU A 100 -2.25 -6.20 13.95
N PHE A 101 -1.39 -5.36 14.51
CA PHE A 101 -1.76 -4.34 15.47
C PHE A 101 -2.03 -2.99 14.79
N GLN A 102 -1.17 -2.59 13.85
CA GLN A 102 -1.30 -1.30 13.17
C GLN A 102 -0.73 -1.36 11.75
N GLU A 103 -1.39 -0.66 10.82
CA GLU A 103 -0.90 -0.41 9.46
C GLU A 103 -0.97 1.09 9.16
N TRP A 104 0.05 1.65 8.52
CA TRP A 104 0.07 3.05 8.07
C TRP A 104 0.96 3.26 6.86
N ALA A 105 0.71 4.33 6.09
CA ALA A 105 1.60 4.77 5.02
C ALA A 105 2.67 5.75 5.58
N PRO A 106 3.91 5.75 5.03
CA PRO A 106 5.00 6.66 5.41
C PRO A 106 4.73 8.13 5.07
#